data_AF-A0A2E1ECE6-F1
#
_entry.id   AF-A0A2E1ECE6-F1
#
_cell.length_a   1.000
_cell.length_b   1.000
_cell.length_c   1.000
_cell.angle_alpha   90.00
_cell.angle_beta   90.00
_cell.angle_gamma   90.00
#
_symmetry.space_group_name_H-M   'P 1'
#
loop_
_entity.id
_entity.type
_entity.pdbx_description
1 polymer ?
#
loop_
_entity_poly.entity_id
_entity_poly.type
_entity_poly.pdbx_seq_one_letter_code
_entity_poly.pdbx_strand_id
1 'polypeptide(L)'
;MSGRLIALIAVIIGFGALSAQALMEAGYIGIFLQHFETYAGMQVLTDLVIVCVLAIIWMIGDAKTSGVNPWPFVVLTLAAGAFGPLFYLVAREVKSRAKQTA
;
A
#
# COMPACT_ATOMS: atom_id res chain seq x y z
N MET A 1 -8.08 12.16 16.77
CA MET A 1 -7.17 11.36 15.92
C MET A 1 -6.14 12.28 15.29
N SER A 2 -4.90 11.86 15.03
CA SER A 2 -3.98 12.74 14.30
C SER A 2 -4.46 12.99 12.88
N GLY A 3 -4.21 14.20 12.37
CA GLY A 3 -4.50 14.53 10.98
C GLY A 3 -3.84 13.54 10.00
N ARG A 4 -2.64 13.03 10.32
CA ARG A 4 -1.95 11.98 9.55
C ARG A 4 -2.73 10.67 9.48
N LEU A 5 -3.24 10.19 10.62
CA LEU A 5 -4.01 8.95 10.66
C LEU A 5 -5.34 9.09 9.91
N ILE A 6 -6.02 10.24 10.06
CA ILE A 6 -7.25 10.54 9.32
C ILE A 6 -6.98 10.53 7.82
N ALA A 7 -5.90 11.19 7.37
CA ALA A 7 -5.53 11.21 5.96
C ALA A 7 -5.24 9.81 5.41
N LEU A 8 -4.49 8.98 6.15
CA LEU A 8 -4.21 7.59 5.76
C LEU A 8 -5.50 6.77 5.61
N ILE A 9 -6.41 6.88 6.59
CA ILE A 9 -7.68 6.15 6.55
C ILE A 9 -8.54 6.63 5.37
N ALA A 10 -8.62 7.94 5.13
CA ALA A 10 -9.36 8.49 4.01
C ALA A 10 -8.81 7.98 2.66
N VAL A 11 -7.49 7.94 2.49
CA VAL A 11 -6.84 7.40 1.29
C VAL A 11 -7.14 5.91 1.14
N ILE A 12 -7.03 5.12 2.21
CA ILE A 12 -7.33 3.68 2.18
C ILE A 12 -8.78 3.43 1.76
N ILE A 13 -9.73 4.20 2.31
CA ILE A 13 -11.16 4.06 1.98
C ILE A 13 -11.40 4.44 0.52
N GLY A 14 -10.89 5.59 0.08
CA GLY A 14 -11.09 6.06 -1.29
C GLY A 14 -10.46 5.12 -2.33
N PHE A 15 -9.21 4.73 -2.11
CA PHE A 15 -8.52 3.79 -2.98
C PHE A 15 -9.11 2.38 -2.92
N GLY A 16 -9.61 1.97 -1.74
CA GLY A 16 -10.39 0.74 -1.54
C GLY A 16 -11.66 0.70 -2.38
N ALA A 17 -12.43 1.79 -2.38
CA ALA A 17 -13.64 1.90 -3.19
C ALA A 17 -13.34 1.81 -4.68
N LEU A 18 -12.33 2.55 -5.16
CA LEU A 18 -11.87 2.49 -6.55
C LEU A 18 -11.40 1.07 -6.91
N SER A 19 -10.61 0.45 -6.05
CA SER A 19 -10.06 -0.90 -6.27
C SER A 19 -11.18 -1.95 -6.32
N ALA A 20 -12.19 -1.85 -5.45
CA ALA A 20 -13.34 -2.73 -5.46
C ALA A 20 -14.14 -2.62 -6.76
N GLN A 21 -14.39 -1.38 -7.21
CA GLN A 21 -15.07 -1.13 -8.47
C GLN A 21 -14.29 -1.69 -9.66
N ALA A 22 -12.97 -1.46 -9.74
CA ALA A 22 -12.12 -2.02 -10.77
C ALA A 22 -12.12 -3.56 -10.76
N LEU A 23 -12.16 -4.17 -9.57
CA LEU A 23 -12.25 -5.63 -9.42
C LEU A 23 -13.60 -6.18 -9.93
N MET A 24 -14.69 -5.45 -9.73
CA MET A 24 -16.01 -5.83 -10.25
C MET A 24 -16.08 -5.73 -11.77
N GLU A 25 -15.41 -4.74 -12.37
CA GLU A 25 -15.43 -4.50 -13.81
C GLU A 25 -14.48 -5.41 -14.58
N ALA A 26 -13.22 -5.50 -14.15
CA ALA A 26 -12.16 -6.20 -14.88
C ALA A 26 -11.73 -7.52 -14.24
N GLY A 27 -12.09 -7.77 -12.98
CA GLY A 27 -11.52 -8.87 -12.20
C GLY A 27 -10.04 -8.64 -11.85
N TYR A 28 -9.51 -9.42 -10.91
CA TYR A 28 -8.14 -9.23 -10.43
C TYR A 28 -7.08 -9.35 -11.55
N ILE A 29 -7.19 -10.38 -12.38
CA ILE A 29 -6.25 -10.60 -13.50
C ILE A 29 -6.48 -9.60 -14.64
N GLY A 30 -7.74 -9.23 -14.93
CA GLY A 30 -8.06 -8.32 -16.03
C GLY A 30 -7.51 -6.91 -15.81
N ILE A 31 -7.41 -6.45 -14.56
CA ILE A 31 -6.74 -5.18 -14.23
C ILE A 31 -5.31 -5.16 -14.79
N PHE A 32 -4.56 -6.25 -14.64
CA PHE A 32 -3.19 -6.33 -15.16
C PHE A 32 -3.16 -6.46 -16.69
N LEU A 33 -4.03 -7.30 -17.25
CA LEU A 33 -4.07 -7.53 -18.70
C LEU A 33 -4.31 -6.24 -19.49
N GLN A 34 -5.18 -5.37 -19.01
CA GLN A 34 -5.47 -4.08 -19.67
C GLN A 34 -4.23 -3.17 -19.74
N HIS A 35 -3.30 -3.27 -18.78
CA HIS A 35 -2.06 -2.50 -18.81
C HIS A 35 -1.04 -3.06 -19.81
N PHE A 36 -1.17 -4.31 -20.25
CA PHE A 36 -0.28 -4.90 -21.27
C PHE A 36 -0.70 -4.56 -22.70
N GLU A 37 -1.88 -3.98 -22.93
CA GLU A 37 -2.37 -3.65 -24.28
C GLU A 37 -1.63 -2.46 -24.91
N THR A 38 -1.02 -1.59 -24.11
CA THR A 38 -0.35 -0.37 -24.60
C THR A 38 0.98 -0.13 -23.88
N TYR A 39 1.93 0.53 -24.57
CA TYR A 39 3.19 0.96 -23.94
C TYR A 39 2.98 1.93 -22.77
N ALA A 40 1.94 2.78 -22.84
CA ALA A 40 1.58 3.67 -21.74
C ALA A 40 1.13 2.86 -20.50
N GLY A 41 0.26 1.88 -20.69
CA GLY A 41 -0.17 0.97 -19.61
C GLY A 41 1.01 0.19 -19.02
N MET A 42 1.89 -0.35 -19.88
CA MET A 42 3.07 -1.09 -19.43
C MET A 42 4.03 -0.21 -18.65
N GLN A 43 4.21 1.06 -19.05
CA GLN A 43 5.03 2.02 -18.34
C GLN A 43 4.47 2.27 -16.93
N VAL A 44 3.16 2.51 -16.80
CA VAL A 44 2.51 2.74 -15.49
C VAL A 44 2.59 1.51 -14.60
N LEU A 45 2.35 0.31 -15.15
CA LEU A 45 2.49 -0.94 -14.40
C LEU A 45 3.94 -1.16 -13.92
N THR A 46 4.92 -0.85 -14.78
CA THR A 46 6.34 -0.95 -14.42
C THR A 46 6.72 0.03 -13.32
N ASP A 47 6.24 1.27 -13.40
CA ASP A 47 6.44 2.28 -12.36
C ASP A 47 5.85 1.81 -11.02
N LEU A 48 4.64 1.25 -11.03
CA LEU A 48 4.00 0.68 -9.84
C LEU A 48 4.84 -0.44 -9.22
N VAL A 49 5.37 -1.35 -10.03
CA VAL A 49 6.25 -2.44 -9.54
C VAL A 49 7.50 -1.88 -8.89
N ILE A 50 8.16 -0.90 -9.52
CA ILE A 50 9.36 -0.25 -8.98
C ILE A 50 9.04 0.42 -7.64
N VAL A 51 7.97 1.19 -7.56
CA VAL A 51 7.56 1.86 -6.33
C VAL A 51 7.21 0.85 -5.23
N CYS A 52 6.57 -0.27 -5.55
CA CYS A 52 6.29 -1.34 -4.59
C CYS A 52 7.58 -1.96 -4.05
N VAL A 53 8.57 -2.22 -4.89
CA VAL A 53 9.89 -2.74 -4.48
C VAL A 53 10.59 -1.73 -3.57
N LEU A 54 10.64 -0.46 -3.96
CA LEU A 54 11.24 0.60 -3.14
C LEU A 54 10.53 0.74 -1.79
N ALA A 55 9.19 0.67 -1.78
CA ALA A 55 8.41 0.72 -0.55
C ALA A 55 8.67 -0.48 0.36
N ILE A 56 8.80 -1.70 -0.19
CA ILE A 56 9.16 -2.90 0.57
C ILE A 56 10.54 -2.73 1.21
N ILE A 57 11.55 -2.30 0.44
CA ILE A 57 12.91 -2.06 0.94
C ILE A 57 12.87 -1.04 2.09
N TRP A 58 12.12 0.05 1.90
CA TRP A 58 11.93 1.08 2.92
C TRP A 58 11.25 0.53 4.18
N MET A 59 10.16 -0.23 4.07
CA MET A 59 9.44 -0.81 5.22
C MET A 59 10.35 -1.73 6.03
N ILE A 60 11.17 -2.55 5.37
CA ILE A 60 12.12 -3.45 6.05
C ILE A 60 13.18 -2.65 6.82
N GLY A 61 13.66 -1.55 6.24
CA GLY A 61 14.59 -0.63 6.93
C GLY A 61 13.94 0.08 8.12
N ASP A 62 12.76 0.65 7.91
CA ASP A 62 12.01 1.41 8.92
C ASP A 62 11.56 0.52 10.09
N ALA A 63 11.21 -0.73 9.84
CA ALA A 63 10.79 -1.71 10.85
C ALA A 63 11.81 -1.89 11.99
N LYS A 64 13.10 -1.70 11.70
CA LYS A 64 14.18 -1.81 12.68
C LYS A 64 14.10 -0.73 13.76
N THR A 65 13.53 0.44 13.44
CA THR A 65 13.43 1.58 14.37
C THR A 65 12.00 1.78 14.87
N SER A 66 11.00 1.49 14.04
CA SER A 66 9.58 1.62 14.41
C SER A 66 9.07 0.46 15.27
N GLY A 67 9.76 -0.69 15.25
CA GLY A 67 9.37 -1.90 15.97
C GLY A 67 8.12 -2.56 15.40
N VAL A 68 7.62 -2.13 14.24
CA VAL A 68 6.50 -2.77 13.54
C VAL A 68 7.03 -3.94 12.70
N ASN A 69 6.39 -5.10 12.80
CA ASN A 69 6.73 -6.23 11.93
C ASN A 69 6.32 -5.91 10.47
N PRO A 70 7.25 -5.83 9.51
CA PRO A 70 6.94 -5.40 8.14
C PRO A 70 6.31 -6.51 7.29
N TRP A 71 6.53 -7.78 7.62
CA TRP A 71 6.21 -8.91 6.74
C TRP A 71 4.74 -9.04 6.30
N PRO A 72 3.73 -8.84 7.18
CA PRO A 72 2.34 -8.84 6.75
C PRO A 72 2.06 -7.79 5.67
N PHE A 73 2.70 -6.63 5.79
CA PHE A 73 2.55 -5.53 4.85
C PHE A 73 3.33 -5.76 3.56
N VAL A 74 4.48 -6.43 3.61
CA VAL A 74 5.21 -6.87 2.41
C VAL A 74 4.35 -7.82 1.57
N VAL A 75 3.75 -8.83 2.20
CA VAL A 75 2.85 -9.77 1.51
C VAL A 75 1.66 -9.02 0.91
N LEU A 76 1.08 -8.07 1.66
CA LEU A 76 0.00 -7.24 1.16
C LEU A 76 0.44 -6.34 -0.01
N THR A 77 1.67 -5.80 0.01
CA THR A 77 2.20 -5.01 -1.12
C THR A 77 2.31 -5.86 -2.38
N LEU A 78 2.77 -7.11 -2.25
CA LEU A 78 2.91 -8.00 -3.41
C LEU A 78 1.56 -8.41 -4.00
N ALA A 79 0.53 -8.55 -3.17
CA ALA A 79 -0.81 -8.95 -3.60
C ALA A 79 -1.70 -7.76 -4.02
N ALA A 80 -1.48 -6.57 -3.47
CA ALA A 80 -2.42 -5.46 -3.59
C ALA A 80 -1.73 -4.10 -3.80
N GLY A 81 -0.44 -4.08 -4.09
CA GLY A 81 0.31 -2.86 -4.38
C GLY A 81 0.31 -1.87 -3.20
N ALA A 82 -0.21 -0.67 -3.42
CA ALA A 82 -0.13 0.44 -2.46
C ALA A 82 -0.82 0.19 -1.10
N PHE A 83 -1.70 -0.83 -0.98
CA PHE A 83 -2.31 -1.15 0.30
C PHE A 83 -1.28 -1.54 1.37
N GLY A 84 -0.24 -2.30 1.02
CA GLY A 84 0.77 -2.73 1.99
C GLY A 84 1.44 -1.55 2.72
N PRO A 85 2.06 -0.58 2.01
CA PRO A 85 2.69 0.58 2.64
C PRO A 85 1.69 1.48 3.38
N LEU A 86 0.46 1.64 2.87
CA LEU A 86 -0.58 2.42 3.55
C LEU A 86 -0.94 1.82 4.91
N PHE A 87 -1.20 0.52 4.97
CA PHE A 87 -1.49 -0.16 6.24
C PHE A 87 -0.28 -0.22 7.17
N TYR A 88 0.94 -0.32 6.64
CA TYR A 88 2.17 -0.24 7.42
C TYR A 88 2.29 1.11 8.13
N LEU A 89 2.04 2.21 7.43
CA LEU A 89 2.06 3.56 7.99
C LEU A 89 1.00 3.74 9.09
N VAL A 90 -0.20 3.17 8.92
CA VAL A 90 -1.23 3.16 9.96
C VAL A 90 -0.74 2.41 11.21
N ALA A 91 -0.21 1.20 11.05
CA ALA A 91 0.29 0.39 12.16
C ALA A 91 1.43 1.10 12.91
N ARG A 92 2.33 1.75 12.18
CA ARG A 92 3.42 2.57 12.73
C ARG A 92 2.91 3.76 13.53
N GLU A 93 1.93 4.50 13.00
CA GLU A 93 1.36 5.67 13.68
C GLU A 93 0.65 5.25 14.98
N VAL A 94 -0.10 4.14 14.95
CA VAL A 94 -0.77 3.58 16.14
C VAL A 94 0.27 3.17 17.20
N LYS A 95 1.33 2.46 16.80
CA LYS A 95 2.39 2.03 17.72
C LYS A 95 3.17 3.20 18.31
N SER A 96 3.50 4.20 17.50
CA SER A 96 4.19 5.41 17.94
C SER A 96 3.37 6.16 19.01
N ARG A 97 2.05 6.23 18.83
CA ARG A 97 1.13 6.85 19.81
C ARG A 97 1.06 6.06 21.10
N ALA A 98 0.91 4.75 21.04
CA ALA A 98 0.86 3.90 22.23
C ALA A 98 2.10 4.09 23.12
N LYS A 99 3.29 4.28 22.50
CA LYS A 99 4.54 4.57 23.21
C LYS A 99 4.59 5.97 23.84
N GLN A 100 3.84 6.95 23.33
CA GLN A 100 3.80 8.32 23.89
C GLN A 100 2.87 8.42 25.11
N THR A 101 1.85 7.55 25.18
CA THR A 101 0.88 7.50 26.27
C THR A 101 1.27 6.57 27.42
N ALA A 102 2.34 5.79 27.25
CA ALA A 102 2.90 4.88 28.25
C ALA A 102 4.11 5.52 28.94
#